data_AF-A0A937Z3S7-F1
#
_entry.id   AF-A0A937Z3S7-F1
#
_cell.length_a   1.000
_cell.length_b   1.000
_cell.length_c   1.000
_cell.angle_alpha   90.00
_cell.angle_beta   90.00
_cell.angle_gamma   90.00
#
_symmetry.space_group_name_H-M   'P 1'
#
loop_
_entity.id
_entity.type
_entity.pdbx_description
1 polymer ?
#
loop_
_entity_poly.entity_id
_entity_poly.type
_entity_poly.pdbx_seq_one_letter_code
_entity_poly.pdbx_strand_id
1 'polypeptide(L)'
;EEYDGRGSYLLCQMQLTQKAGSAPAATRMVQNLLGYLAAEEAYRQPGRTALLTAADSPLRKALDDARLEYEAVTAVGDVTRERFEAAIVDATSLDTPAAGALRSFAETGGRVLVHRGTPEQQAALESLTGRRLRFFPLSGEPEDVGNRVCRRAGGGLLGGISNHELFWGSNAYLTAIRNEGVWWAYYPGGCPEPERIADFYCAPADDQRDRATELTRPGTLVQVPVGSGYVLLSQLRLDEPVADTQITVNRLTSLLLTNLGCTLRGEGGAAPARARRLQQYQYATVDLSPHANRGLRDDPAAGLTGWTNQGENDMRALPIGRQTLGDVPFLIGSPKAAVVLYSISADNKELPKEVTGIRIGQRADALFFLHSMAWGAEKPFAYRVNYDDGSSVPLEITNGREVIDWWDDPIRHAEAMSDAGAFVAWTGDNPMRQGVVLIAYEWVNPHPAKPIRDVDFLTVEANGYGTVPVLAGLTAAVMRTNEGVVTDVLGTAGVRVKVGTEEREIYYIGTVGIRPDHPYHDRAVAAHRALVVGQKVTLRDDVVTQNTAGQRLAYVYLGTDIFNVNSLVNAKIIGDGLGELGNFEGNTREQMYLENLGFIAKQRKAGMWGE
;
A
#
# COMPACT_ATOMS: atom_id res chain seq x y z
N GLU A 1 13.10 6.11 -2.43
CA GLU A 1 13.99 5.69 -3.53
C GLU A 1 13.38 4.44 -4.12
N GLU A 2 13.40 4.32 -5.44
CA GLU A 2 13.15 3.06 -6.11
C GLU A 2 14.45 2.61 -6.76
N TYR A 3 14.74 1.33 -6.63
CA TYR A 3 15.99 0.72 -7.09
C TYR A 3 15.69 -0.09 -8.35
N ASP A 4 16.38 0.21 -9.44
CA ASP A 4 16.25 -0.50 -10.72
C ASP A 4 17.65 -0.87 -11.24
N GLY A 5 17.94 -2.18 -11.28
CA GLY A 5 19.25 -2.70 -11.61
C GLY A 5 20.36 -2.18 -10.70
N ARG A 6 21.34 -1.46 -11.27
CA ARG A 6 22.46 -0.83 -10.53
C ARG A 6 22.26 0.66 -10.25
N GLY A 7 21.10 1.23 -10.58
CA GLY A 7 20.78 2.65 -10.43
C GLY A 7 19.68 2.90 -9.40
N SER A 8 19.46 4.17 -9.07
CA SER A 8 18.35 4.60 -8.22
C SER A 8 17.68 5.85 -8.77
N TYR A 9 16.38 5.98 -8.49
CA TYR A 9 15.61 7.20 -8.75
C TYR A 9 15.28 7.89 -7.43
N LEU A 10 15.51 9.20 -7.38
CA LEU A 10 15.00 10.06 -6.33
C LEU A 10 13.80 10.84 -6.83
N LEU A 11 12.62 10.44 -6.35
CA LEU A 11 11.35 11.08 -6.69
C LEU A 11 11.04 12.19 -5.68
N CYS A 12 10.83 13.42 -6.16
CA CYS A 12 10.45 14.55 -5.33
C CYS A 12 9.19 15.22 -5.90
N GLN A 13 8.09 15.17 -5.15
CA GLN A 13 6.83 15.80 -5.55
C GLN A 13 6.72 17.27 -5.11
N MET A 14 7.70 17.76 -4.35
CA MET A 14 7.75 19.17 -3.98
C MET A 14 8.20 20.00 -5.18
N GLN A 15 7.64 21.20 -5.34
CA GLN A 15 8.00 22.17 -6.38
C GLN A 15 9.37 22.83 -6.13
N LEU A 16 10.42 22.02 -5.88
CA LEU A 16 11.72 22.51 -5.44
C LEU A 16 12.46 23.27 -6.54
N THR A 17 12.42 22.77 -7.78
CA THR A 17 13.10 23.39 -8.92
C THR A 17 12.47 24.73 -9.31
N GLN A 18 11.14 24.80 -9.31
CA GLN A 18 10.40 26.04 -9.58
C GLN A 18 10.69 27.12 -8.52
N LYS A 19 10.85 26.72 -7.25
CA LYS A 19 11.07 27.65 -6.13
C LYS A 19 12.55 27.88 -5.79
N ALA A 20 13.47 27.18 -6.47
CA ALA A 20 14.89 27.41 -6.30
C ALA A 20 15.25 28.85 -6.70
N GLY A 21 16.04 29.53 -5.87
CA GLY A 21 16.42 30.93 -6.07
C GLY A 21 15.46 31.96 -5.48
N SER A 22 14.18 31.63 -5.28
CA SER A 22 13.20 32.50 -4.60
C SER A 22 12.88 32.06 -3.16
N ALA A 23 12.93 30.76 -2.87
CA ALA A 23 12.79 30.19 -1.53
C ALA A 23 14.11 29.53 -1.08
N PRO A 24 14.83 30.09 -0.09
CA PRO A 24 16.12 29.56 0.35
C PRO A 24 16.07 28.08 0.78
N ALA A 25 14.97 27.65 1.41
CA ALA A 25 14.77 26.25 1.79
C ALA A 25 14.68 25.32 0.57
N ALA A 26 13.97 25.73 -0.49
CA ALA A 26 13.88 24.96 -1.73
C ALA A 26 15.24 24.83 -2.40
N THR A 27 16.01 25.93 -2.48
CA THR A 27 17.39 25.91 -2.99
C THR A 27 18.25 24.92 -2.21
N ARG A 28 18.18 24.96 -0.87
CA ARG A 28 18.95 24.05 -0.02
C ARG A 28 18.54 22.59 -0.19
N MET A 29 17.24 22.31 -0.33
CA MET A 29 16.75 20.97 -0.59
C MET A 29 17.24 20.44 -1.94
N VAL A 30 17.15 21.22 -3.02
CA VAL A 30 17.70 20.81 -4.33
C VAL A 30 19.19 20.49 -4.23
N GLN A 31 19.97 21.35 -3.57
CA GLN A 31 21.41 21.11 -3.37
C GLN A 31 21.67 19.82 -2.59
N ASN A 32 20.91 19.56 -1.53
CA ASN A 32 21.04 18.33 -0.75
C ASN A 32 20.66 17.09 -1.57
N LEU A 33 19.61 17.16 -2.39
CA LEU A 33 19.20 16.05 -3.25
C LEU A 33 20.26 15.74 -4.32
N LEU A 34 20.83 16.77 -4.95
CA LEU A 34 21.92 16.60 -5.91
C LEU A 34 23.19 16.08 -5.24
N GLY A 35 23.51 16.60 -4.05
CA GLY A 35 24.64 16.14 -3.24
C GLY A 35 24.48 14.69 -2.79
N TYR A 36 23.25 14.28 -2.44
CA TYR A 36 22.93 12.89 -2.16
C TYR A 36 23.17 12.01 -3.38
N LEU A 37 22.57 12.34 -4.54
CA LEU A 37 22.77 11.57 -5.78
C LEU A 37 24.24 11.49 -6.24
N ALA A 38 25.05 12.49 -5.92
CA ALA A 38 26.47 12.52 -6.24
C ALA A 38 27.34 11.69 -5.28
N ALA A 39 26.82 11.27 -4.13
CA ALA A 39 27.57 10.46 -3.16
C ALA A 39 27.63 9.00 -3.60
N GLU A 40 28.81 8.37 -3.53
CA GLU A 40 28.97 6.93 -3.81
C GLU A 40 28.11 6.06 -2.88
N GLU A 41 27.80 6.54 -1.67
CA GLU A 41 27.00 5.85 -0.65
C GLU A 41 25.48 5.96 -0.87
N ALA A 42 25.01 6.77 -1.82
CA ALA A 42 23.57 6.91 -2.10
C ALA A 42 22.99 5.69 -2.83
N TYR A 43 23.85 4.81 -3.37
CA TYR A 43 23.46 3.53 -3.93
C TYR A 43 23.34 2.50 -2.82
N ARG A 44 22.17 2.39 -2.20
CA ARG A 44 21.87 1.25 -1.34
C ARG A 44 21.42 0.09 -2.22
N GLN A 45 22.15 -1.02 -2.19
CA GLN A 45 21.57 -2.29 -2.65
C GLN A 45 20.70 -2.86 -1.53
N PRO A 46 19.52 -3.41 -1.85
CA PRO A 46 18.68 -4.05 -0.85
C PRO A 46 19.47 -5.14 -0.13
N GLY A 47 19.66 -4.97 1.18
CA GLY A 47 20.40 -5.89 2.02
C GLY A 47 19.45 -6.85 2.72
N ARG A 48 19.74 -8.16 2.66
CA ARG A 48 19.02 -9.14 3.49
C ARG A 48 19.37 -8.90 4.96
N THR A 49 18.37 -9.04 5.82
CA THR A 49 18.52 -8.88 7.27
C THR A 49 18.32 -10.22 7.98
N ALA A 50 19.25 -10.62 8.84
CA ALA A 50 19.06 -11.74 9.76
C ALA A 50 18.39 -11.25 11.05
N LEU A 51 17.41 -11.99 11.56
CA LEU A 51 16.73 -11.69 12.83
C LEU A 51 16.94 -12.82 13.83
N LEU A 52 17.52 -12.49 14.98
CA LEU A 52 17.73 -13.38 16.12
C LEU A 52 16.88 -12.88 17.29
N THR A 53 15.75 -13.56 17.53
CA THR A 53 14.85 -13.22 18.62
C THR A 53 13.92 -14.39 18.92
N ALA A 54 13.38 -14.45 20.14
CA ALA A 54 12.32 -15.38 20.51
C ALA A 54 11.08 -15.24 19.59
N ALA A 55 10.27 -16.29 19.50
CA ALA A 55 9.09 -16.28 18.62
C ALA A 55 8.06 -15.22 19.03
N ASP A 56 7.96 -14.93 20.33
CA ASP A 56 7.00 -14.02 20.97
C ASP A 56 7.62 -12.67 21.39
N SER A 57 8.84 -12.35 20.94
CA SER A 57 9.51 -11.11 21.34
C SER A 57 8.75 -9.85 20.87
N PRO A 58 8.57 -8.83 21.74
CA PRO A 58 8.06 -7.52 21.36
C PRO A 58 8.85 -6.85 20.22
N LEU A 59 10.16 -7.11 20.14
CA LEU A 59 11.00 -6.60 19.05
C LEU A 59 10.54 -7.12 17.70
N ARG A 60 10.20 -8.41 17.59
CA ARG A 60 9.69 -9.01 16.35
C ARG A 60 8.46 -8.25 15.86
N LYS A 61 7.50 -8.03 16.76
CA LYS A 61 6.29 -7.25 16.44
C LYS A 61 6.62 -5.85 15.95
N ALA A 62 7.53 -5.13 16.61
CA ALA A 62 7.90 -3.78 16.20
C ALA A 62 8.63 -3.75 14.84
N LEU A 63 9.44 -4.76 14.51
CA LEU A 63 10.07 -4.90 13.21
C LEU A 63 9.04 -5.24 12.11
N ASP A 64 8.05 -6.07 12.42
CA ASP A 64 6.93 -6.37 11.50
C ASP A 64 6.07 -5.11 11.25
N ASP A 65 5.76 -4.34 12.31
CA ASP A 65 5.05 -3.06 12.21
C ASP A 65 5.86 -2.01 11.42
N ALA A 66 7.19 -2.04 11.55
CA ALA A 66 8.13 -1.26 10.72
C ALA A 66 8.33 -1.84 9.31
N ARG A 67 7.71 -2.99 9.01
CA ARG A 67 7.72 -3.67 7.70
C ARG A 67 9.09 -4.12 7.23
N LEU A 68 9.96 -4.48 8.17
CA LEU A 68 11.26 -5.05 7.86
C LEU A 68 11.10 -6.37 7.07
N GLU A 69 11.92 -6.52 6.02
CA GLU A 69 12.17 -7.82 5.41
C GLU A 69 13.35 -8.48 6.12
N TYR A 70 13.10 -9.62 6.75
CA TYR A 70 14.13 -10.36 7.46
C TYR A 70 13.97 -11.86 7.27
N GLU A 71 15.05 -12.57 7.54
CA GLU A 71 15.04 -14.01 7.73
C GLU A 71 15.28 -14.34 9.20
N ALA A 72 14.35 -15.06 9.82
CA ALA A 72 14.55 -15.56 11.18
C ALA A 72 15.56 -16.71 11.15
N VAL A 73 16.68 -16.54 11.84
CA VAL A 73 17.74 -17.55 11.88
C VAL A 73 17.77 -18.25 13.24
N THR A 74 17.83 -19.57 13.22
CA THR A 74 17.91 -20.42 14.42
C THR A 74 19.34 -20.86 14.71
N ALA A 75 20.21 -20.90 13.69
CA ALA A 75 21.63 -21.18 13.81
C ALA A 75 22.45 -19.94 13.43
N VAL A 76 23.08 -19.32 14.44
CA VAL A 76 23.88 -18.09 14.28
C VAL A 76 25.10 -18.25 13.36
N GLY A 77 25.56 -19.48 13.13
CA GLY A 77 26.65 -19.79 12.21
C GLY A 77 26.35 -19.47 10.75
N ASP A 78 25.07 -19.33 10.38
CA ASP A 78 24.65 -19.03 9.01
C ASP A 78 24.59 -17.51 8.72
N VAL A 79 24.89 -16.68 9.72
CA VAL A 79 24.91 -15.21 9.59
C VAL A 79 26.26 -14.78 9.03
N THR A 80 26.36 -14.75 7.70
CA THR A 80 27.60 -14.39 7.00
C THR A 80 27.40 -13.20 6.05
N ARG A 81 28.50 -12.55 5.64
CA ARG A 81 28.44 -11.36 4.79
C ARG A 81 28.05 -11.63 3.34
N GLU A 82 28.23 -12.85 2.88
CA GLU A 82 27.77 -13.31 1.57
C GLU A 82 26.24 -13.37 1.50
N ARG A 83 25.57 -13.49 2.65
CA ARG A 83 24.13 -13.69 2.74
C ARG A 83 23.37 -12.50 3.29
N PHE A 84 23.93 -11.80 4.28
CA PHE A 84 23.25 -10.73 5.00
C PHE A 84 24.09 -9.45 5.02
N GLU A 85 23.42 -8.31 4.92
CA GLU A 85 24.03 -6.99 5.13
C GLU A 85 23.98 -6.60 6.62
N ALA A 86 22.87 -6.93 7.28
CA ALA A 86 22.62 -6.60 8.68
C ALA A 86 22.09 -7.80 9.47
N ALA A 87 22.38 -7.79 10.78
CA ALA A 87 21.80 -8.70 11.75
C ALA A 87 21.16 -7.90 12.89
N ILE A 88 19.93 -8.24 13.25
CA ILE A 88 19.20 -7.63 14.37
C ILE A 88 18.99 -8.70 15.43
N VAL A 89 19.33 -8.35 16.67
CA VAL A 89 19.38 -9.28 17.78
C VAL A 89 18.68 -8.67 18.97
N ASP A 90 17.69 -9.38 19.49
CA ASP A 90 17.19 -9.12 20.83
C ASP A 90 18.26 -9.55 21.84
N ALA A 91 18.68 -8.66 22.75
CA ALA A 91 19.74 -8.98 23.69
C ALA A 91 19.43 -10.23 24.53
N THR A 92 18.16 -10.50 24.83
CA THR A 92 17.76 -11.72 25.56
C THR A 92 18.10 -13.02 24.81
N SER A 93 18.30 -12.93 23.49
CA SER A 93 18.72 -14.04 22.61
C SER A 93 20.23 -14.06 22.34
N LEU A 94 21.02 -13.18 22.97
CA LEU A 94 22.46 -13.08 22.78
C LEU A 94 23.23 -13.91 23.83
N ASP A 95 23.54 -15.16 23.49
CA ASP A 95 24.44 -16.02 24.25
C ASP A 95 25.90 -15.93 23.75
N THR A 96 26.83 -16.63 24.41
CA THR A 96 28.26 -16.60 24.05
C THR A 96 28.53 -17.12 22.63
N PRO A 97 27.94 -18.24 22.17
CA PRO A 97 28.05 -18.67 20.76
C PRO A 97 27.53 -17.64 19.76
N ALA A 98 26.35 -17.05 20.00
CA ALA A 98 25.78 -16.00 19.17
C ALA A 98 26.70 -14.78 19.09
N ALA A 99 27.23 -14.33 20.23
CA ALA A 99 28.17 -13.23 20.30
C ALA A 99 29.44 -13.48 19.45
N GLY A 100 30.00 -14.69 19.49
CA GLY A 100 31.17 -15.05 18.67
C GLY A 100 30.90 -15.05 17.17
N ALA A 101 29.76 -15.61 16.75
CA ALA A 101 29.35 -15.64 15.34
C ALA A 101 29.07 -14.23 14.81
N LEU A 102 28.30 -13.44 15.54
CA LEU A 102 27.97 -12.06 15.20
C LEU A 102 29.19 -11.14 15.17
N ARG A 103 30.18 -11.40 16.04
CA ARG A 103 31.48 -10.71 15.97
C ARG A 103 32.21 -11.04 14.67
N SER A 104 32.30 -12.31 14.30
CA SER A 104 32.93 -12.74 13.04
C SER A 104 32.23 -12.10 11.82
N PHE A 105 30.90 -12.05 11.85
CA PHE A 105 30.10 -11.33 10.87
C PHE A 105 30.43 -9.84 10.82
N ALA A 106 30.52 -9.17 11.96
CA ALA A 106 30.89 -7.76 12.02
C ALA A 106 32.33 -7.51 11.52
N GLU A 107 33.28 -8.36 11.90
CA GLU A 107 34.69 -8.26 11.49
C GLU A 107 34.87 -8.25 9.97
N THR A 108 34.02 -9.00 9.25
CA THR A 108 33.98 -9.08 7.77
C THR A 108 33.17 -7.97 7.10
N GLY A 109 32.67 -6.98 7.86
CA GLY A 109 31.94 -5.83 7.33
C GLY A 109 30.44 -5.82 7.65
N GLY A 110 29.95 -6.81 8.39
CA GLY A 110 28.55 -6.90 8.79
C GLY A 110 28.14 -5.84 9.81
N ARG A 111 26.85 -5.52 9.84
CA ARG A 111 26.29 -4.51 10.73
C ARG A 111 25.34 -5.19 11.71
N VAL A 112 25.64 -5.12 12.99
CA VAL A 112 24.84 -5.79 14.02
C VAL A 112 24.09 -4.76 14.86
N LEU A 113 22.77 -4.85 14.96
CA LEU A 113 21.99 -4.09 15.93
C LEU A 113 21.64 -5.02 17.10
N VAL A 114 22.03 -4.63 18.31
CA VAL A 114 21.60 -5.30 19.54
C VAL A 114 20.59 -4.40 20.25
N HIS A 115 19.38 -4.94 20.45
CA HIS A 115 18.26 -4.24 21.05
C HIS A 115 18.16 -4.57 22.55
N ARG A 116 18.04 -3.52 23.38
CA ARG A 116 17.79 -3.57 24.84
C ARG A 116 18.74 -4.49 25.64
N GLY A 117 20.04 -4.41 25.36
CA GLY A 117 21.05 -5.03 26.23
C GLY A 117 21.02 -4.47 27.65
N THR A 118 21.08 -5.34 28.65
CA THR A 118 21.10 -4.98 30.07
C THR A 118 22.38 -5.51 30.74
N PRO A 119 22.66 -5.18 32.02
CA PRO A 119 23.82 -5.73 32.74
C PRO A 119 23.89 -7.27 32.72
N GLU A 120 22.75 -7.95 32.64
CA GLU A 120 22.66 -9.41 32.55
C GLU A 120 23.36 -10.00 31.32
N GLN A 121 23.40 -9.27 30.19
CA GLN A 121 24.09 -9.68 28.96
C GLN A 121 25.49 -9.09 28.81
N GLN A 122 26.04 -8.45 29.85
CA GLN A 122 27.32 -7.76 29.75
C GLN A 122 28.44 -8.66 29.18
N ALA A 123 28.58 -9.90 29.67
CA ALA A 123 29.61 -10.82 29.20
C ALA A 123 29.50 -11.14 27.68
N ALA A 124 28.28 -11.35 27.19
CA ALA A 124 28.04 -11.62 25.77
C ALA A 124 28.31 -10.38 24.91
N LEU A 125 27.91 -9.19 25.37
CA LEU A 125 28.18 -7.93 24.69
C LEU A 125 29.67 -7.58 24.66
N GLU A 126 30.41 -7.83 25.73
CA GLU A 126 31.86 -7.66 25.77
C GLU A 126 32.56 -8.64 24.81
N SER A 127 32.07 -9.88 24.70
CA SER A 127 32.55 -10.87 23.73
C SER A 127 32.31 -10.40 22.28
N LEU A 128 31.09 -9.92 21.98
CA LEU A 128 30.67 -9.42 20.68
C LEU A 128 31.45 -8.18 20.25
N THR A 129 31.58 -7.20 21.13
CA THR A 129 32.15 -5.89 20.82
C THR A 129 33.66 -5.82 21.04
N GLY A 130 34.22 -6.71 21.87
CA GLY A 130 35.61 -6.60 22.35
C GLY A 130 35.86 -5.36 23.22
N ARG A 131 34.80 -4.75 23.76
CA ARG A 131 34.85 -3.52 24.58
C ARG A 131 34.11 -3.73 25.89
N ARG A 132 34.58 -3.06 26.93
CA ARG A 132 33.90 -3.01 28.22
C ARG A 132 32.81 -1.94 28.18
N LEU A 133 31.58 -2.36 28.43
CA LEU A 133 30.41 -1.49 28.42
C LEU A 133 29.91 -1.29 29.85
N ARG A 134 29.42 -0.09 30.13
CA ARG A 134 28.75 0.26 31.39
C ARG A 134 27.32 0.65 31.09
N PHE A 135 26.41 0.12 31.91
CA PHE A 135 24.99 0.40 31.85
C PHE A 135 24.62 1.27 33.05
N PHE A 136 23.85 2.31 32.78
CA PHE A 136 23.40 3.25 33.78
C PHE A 136 21.88 3.32 33.71
N PRO A 137 21.17 3.08 34.82
CA PRO A 137 19.71 3.10 34.81
C PRO A 137 19.23 4.52 34.55
N LEU A 138 18.25 4.67 33.65
CA LEU A 138 17.69 5.98 33.30
C LEU A 138 17.00 6.65 34.50
N SER A 139 16.58 5.87 35.50
CA SER A 139 16.05 6.38 36.77
C SER A 139 17.04 7.21 37.58
N GLY A 140 18.35 7.11 37.30
CA GLY A 140 19.39 7.94 37.90
C GLY A 140 19.67 9.25 37.15
N GLU A 141 19.06 9.45 35.97
CA GLU A 141 19.23 10.67 35.17
C GLU A 141 18.21 11.76 35.55
N PRO A 142 18.48 13.03 35.19
CA PRO A 142 17.51 14.11 35.38
C PRO A 142 16.16 13.78 34.73
N GLU A 143 15.07 14.23 35.38
CA GLU A 143 13.69 13.90 34.99
C GLU A 143 13.35 14.22 33.52
N ASP A 144 14.00 15.24 32.95
CA ASP A 144 13.80 15.71 31.58
C ASP A 144 14.51 14.84 30.53
N VAL A 145 15.27 13.84 30.93
CA VAL A 145 15.94 12.85 30.07
C VAL A 145 15.07 11.60 29.88
N GLY A 146 14.07 11.40 30.73
CA GLY A 146 13.25 10.18 30.74
C GLY A 146 12.53 9.87 29.43
N ASN A 147 12.14 10.88 28.65
CA ASN A 147 11.40 10.71 27.39
C ASN A 147 12.12 11.28 26.16
N ARG A 148 13.39 11.65 26.28
CA ARG A 148 14.12 12.26 25.16
C ARG A 148 15.61 12.01 25.21
N VAL A 149 16.20 11.94 24.03
CA VAL A 149 17.65 11.97 23.85
C VAL A 149 18.02 12.95 22.74
N CYS A 150 19.23 13.48 22.80
CA CYS A 150 19.72 14.41 21.80
C CYS A 150 20.70 13.70 20.86
N ARG A 151 20.51 13.81 19.54
CA ARG A 151 21.52 13.36 18.58
C ARG A 151 22.81 14.19 18.74
N ARG A 152 23.96 13.53 18.66
CA ARG A 152 25.28 14.19 18.66
C ARG A 152 25.72 14.62 17.27
N ALA A 153 25.26 13.93 16.23
CA ALA A 153 25.52 14.24 14.83
C ALA A 153 24.28 13.92 13.96
N GLY A 154 24.24 14.46 12.74
CA GLY A 154 23.14 14.26 11.79
C GLY A 154 23.49 13.42 10.55
N GLY A 155 24.60 12.68 10.59
CA GLY A 155 25.09 11.82 9.49
C GLY A 155 25.20 10.35 9.89
N GLY A 156 25.56 9.49 8.94
CA GLY A 156 25.66 8.04 9.15
C GLY A 156 24.33 7.42 9.57
N LEU A 157 24.34 6.63 10.65
CA LEU A 157 23.14 5.98 11.20
C LEU A 157 22.01 6.94 11.58
N LEU A 158 22.34 8.19 11.93
CA LEU A 158 21.37 9.23 12.25
C LEU A 158 21.01 10.14 11.06
N GLY A 159 21.42 9.77 9.84
CA GLY A 159 21.03 10.47 8.61
C GLY A 159 19.51 10.58 8.49
N GLY A 160 18.98 11.80 8.36
CA GLY A 160 17.54 12.05 8.27
C GLY A 160 16.76 11.95 9.59
N ILE A 161 17.41 11.53 10.70
CA ILE A 161 16.80 11.48 12.04
C ILE A 161 17.05 12.81 12.75
N SER A 162 15.99 13.52 13.10
CA SER A 162 16.06 14.78 13.86
C SER A 162 15.83 14.54 15.35
N ASN A 163 16.05 15.57 16.18
CA ASN A 163 15.68 15.50 17.60
C ASN A 163 14.16 15.39 17.81
N HIS A 164 13.33 15.62 16.78
CA HIS A 164 11.89 15.41 16.86
C HIS A 164 11.56 13.91 16.98
N GLU A 165 12.23 13.05 16.20
CA GLU A 165 12.07 11.61 16.32
C GLU A 165 12.62 11.03 17.64
N LEU A 166 13.49 11.78 18.34
CA LEU A 166 14.13 11.39 19.59
C LEU A 166 13.47 12.00 20.85
N PHE A 167 12.27 12.58 20.70
CA PHE A 167 11.46 13.11 21.79
C PHE A 167 10.08 12.41 21.81
N TRP A 168 9.80 11.67 22.88
CA TRP A 168 8.61 10.82 23.01
C TRP A 168 7.68 11.33 24.12
N GLY A 169 7.20 12.57 23.97
CA GLY A 169 6.22 13.14 24.90
C GLY A 169 4.80 12.65 24.60
N SER A 170 4.20 11.89 25.51
CA SER A 170 2.77 11.52 25.46
C SER A 170 1.86 12.74 25.61
N ASN A 171 0.60 12.64 25.21
CA ASN A 171 -0.37 13.72 25.43
C ASN A 171 -0.59 13.99 26.93
N ALA A 172 -0.53 12.95 27.76
CA ALA A 172 -0.62 13.08 29.21
C ALA A 172 0.55 13.88 29.78
N TYR A 173 1.78 13.52 29.39
CA TYR A 173 3.00 14.26 29.76
C TYR A 173 2.95 15.71 29.28
N LEU A 174 2.60 15.94 28.01
CA LEU A 174 2.51 17.27 27.43
C LEU A 174 1.44 18.14 28.12
N THR A 175 0.33 17.55 28.56
CA THR A 175 -0.71 18.24 29.33
C THR A 175 -0.19 18.61 30.72
N ALA A 176 0.51 17.69 31.39
CA ALA A 176 1.08 17.94 32.72
C ALA A 176 2.09 19.10 32.73
N ILE A 177 2.96 19.20 31.71
CA ILE A 177 3.91 20.32 31.59
C ILE A 177 3.26 21.64 31.11
N ARG A 178 2.04 21.58 30.55
CA ARG A 178 1.31 22.76 30.03
C ARG A 178 0.46 23.48 31.07
N ASN A 179 0.38 23.02 32.33
CA ASN A 179 -0.43 23.67 33.37
C ASN A 179 -0.08 25.16 33.54
N GLU A 180 -0.87 26.01 32.87
CA GLU A 180 -0.94 27.46 32.99
C GLU A 180 -1.33 27.83 34.42
N GLY A 181 -0.38 28.27 35.26
CA GLY A 181 -0.73 28.87 36.57
C GLY A 181 0.28 28.75 37.71
N VAL A 182 1.38 28.00 37.57
CA VAL A 182 2.37 27.86 38.65
C VAL A 182 3.69 28.51 38.22
N TRP A 183 4.07 29.60 38.90
CA TRP A 183 5.27 30.41 38.60
C TRP A 183 6.60 29.67 38.83
N TRP A 184 6.55 28.49 39.46
CA TRP A 184 7.64 27.53 39.51
C TRP A 184 7.22 26.29 38.72
N ALA A 185 7.86 26.07 37.56
CA ALA A 185 7.77 24.81 36.83
C ALA A 185 8.54 23.74 37.61
N TYR A 186 7.96 23.26 38.72
CA TYR A 186 8.46 22.11 39.46
C TYR A 186 7.51 20.96 39.17
N TYR A 187 7.96 20.05 38.33
CA TYR A 187 7.26 18.79 38.06
C TYR A 187 7.65 17.82 39.19
N PRO A 188 6.75 17.42 40.10
CA PRO A 188 7.10 16.43 41.10
C PRO A 188 6.98 15.03 40.46
N GLY A 189 8.10 14.45 39.99
CA GLY A 189 8.18 13.01 39.68
C GLY A 189 8.58 12.59 38.25
N GLY A 190 8.96 13.51 37.38
CA GLY A 190 9.48 13.28 36.03
C GLY A 190 8.61 12.45 35.06
N CYS A 191 9.25 12.00 33.97
CA CYS A 191 8.62 11.07 33.04
C CYS A 191 8.30 9.73 33.75
N PRO A 192 7.03 9.28 33.75
CA PRO A 192 6.65 7.99 34.32
C PRO A 192 7.44 6.84 33.68
N GLU A 193 7.79 5.82 34.47
CA GLU A 193 8.58 4.69 33.99
C GLU A 193 8.04 4.02 32.71
N PRO A 194 6.71 3.76 32.57
CA PRO A 194 6.16 3.19 31.35
C PRO A 194 6.33 4.09 30.11
N GLU A 195 6.46 5.40 30.30
CA GLU A 195 6.61 6.38 29.21
C GLU A 195 8.07 6.68 28.86
N ARG A 196 9.03 6.06 29.55
CA ARG A 196 10.44 6.30 29.31
C ARG A 196 10.88 5.78 27.95
N ILE A 197 11.79 6.52 27.32
CA ILE A 197 12.38 6.18 26.02
C ILE A 197 13.35 5.00 26.09
N ALA A 198 13.91 4.72 27.27
CA ALA A 198 14.86 3.64 27.53
C ALA A 198 14.85 3.25 29.02
N ASP A 199 15.31 2.04 29.33
CA ASP A 199 15.51 1.59 30.73
C ASP A 199 16.92 1.92 31.22
N PHE A 200 17.90 1.78 30.32
CA PHE A 200 19.30 2.06 30.55
C PHE A 200 19.85 2.94 29.43
N TYR A 201 20.95 3.64 29.71
CA TYR A 201 21.87 4.04 28.66
C TYR A 201 23.19 3.31 28.82
N CYS A 202 23.92 3.21 27.71
CA CYS A 202 25.18 2.51 27.65
C CYS A 202 26.31 3.51 27.33
N ALA A 203 27.47 3.29 27.93
CA ALA A 203 28.70 3.98 27.53
C ALA A 203 29.90 3.03 27.64
N PRO A 204 30.93 3.19 26.79
CA PRO A 204 32.20 2.50 26.99
C PRO A 204 32.81 2.85 28.37
N ALA A 205 33.67 1.96 28.86
CA ALA A 205 34.51 2.25 30.02
C ALA A 205 35.34 3.53 29.82
N ASP A 206 35.71 4.22 30.91
CA ASP A 206 36.34 5.54 30.83
C ASP A 206 37.67 5.52 30.07
N ASP A 207 38.39 4.40 30.12
CA ASP A 207 39.65 4.11 29.44
C ASP A 207 39.47 3.67 27.97
N GLN A 208 38.22 3.54 27.50
CA GLN A 208 37.88 3.07 26.15
C GLN A 208 36.92 4.02 25.40
N ARG A 209 36.73 5.26 25.88
CA ARG A 209 35.77 6.22 25.30
C ARG A 209 36.00 6.53 23.83
N ASP A 210 37.25 6.56 23.38
CA ASP A 210 37.65 6.80 22.00
C ASP A 210 37.38 5.60 21.06
N ARG A 211 37.01 4.44 21.63
CA ARG A 211 36.81 3.19 20.88
C ARG A 211 35.36 2.88 20.55
N ALA A 212 34.43 3.77 20.90
CA ALA A 212 33.03 3.70 20.53
C ALA A 212 32.48 5.11 20.31
N THR A 213 31.47 5.24 19.47
CA THR A 213 30.81 6.52 19.19
C THR A 213 29.42 6.51 19.82
N GLU A 214 29.22 7.35 20.84
CA GLU A 214 27.87 7.68 21.30
C GLU A 214 27.17 8.49 20.20
N LEU A 215 26.07 7.98 19.65
CA LEU A 215 25.28 8.67 18.64
C LEU A 215 24.26 9.62 19.29
N THR A 216 23.82 9.29 20.50
CA THR A 216 22.87 10.09 21.29
C THR A 216 23.48 10.50 22.64
N ARG A 217 22.84 11.48 23.29
CA ARG A 217 23.09 11.89 24.67
C ARG A 217 21.76 11.90 25.45
N PRO A 218 21.64 11.11 26.54
CA PRO A 218 22.55 10.04 26.97
C PRO A 218 22.69 8.92 25.92
N GLY A 219 23.69 8.04 26.08
CA GLY A 219 24.09 7.02 25.12
C GLY A 219 23.08 5.87 24.95
N THR A 220 21.91 6.15 24.40
CA THR A 220 20.90 5.14 24.03
C THR A 220 21.18 4.49 22.68
N LEU A 221 21.97 5.15 21.83
CA LEU A 221 22.51 4.61 20.59
C LEU A 221 24.03 4.74 20.66
N VAL A 222 24.73 3.60 20.70
CA VAL A 222 26.19 3.54 20.77
C VAL A 222 26.71 2.64 19.66
N GLN A 223 27.58 3.17 18.81
CA GLN A 223 28.21 2.42 17.72
C GLN A 223 29.63 2.02 18.11
N VAL A 224 29.92 0.71 18.07
CA VAL A 224 31.23 0.14 18.35
C VAL A 224 31.81 -0.44 17.07
N PRO A 225 32.92 0.10 16.54
CA PRO A 225 33.60 -0.49 15.39
C PRO A 225 34.14 -1.89 15.69
N VAL A 226 33.92 -2.84 14.78
CA VAL A 226 34.42 -4.22 14.87
C VAL A 226 34.90 -4.66 13.48
N GLY A 227 36.22 -4.77 13.30
CA GLY A 227 36.84 -5.03 12.00
C GLY A 227 36.38 -4.04 10.92
N SER A 228 35.86 -4.53 9.80
CA SER A 228 35.35 -3.69 8.70
C SER A 228 33.89 -3.27 8.90
N GLY A 229 33.22 -3.79 9.93
CA GLY A 229 31.82 -3.53 10.26
C GLY A 229 31.67 -2.87 11.62
N TYR A 230 30.49 -2.99 12.23
CA TYR A 230 30.22 -2.42 13.55
C TYR A 230 29.03 -3.08 14.25
N VAL A 231 28.98 -2.85 15.57
CA VAL A 231 27.85 -3.19 16.44
C VAL A 231 27.19 -1.88 16.89
N LEU A 232 25.90 -1.75 16.62
CA LEU A 232 25.03 -0.70 17.15
C LEU A 232 24.27 -1.25 18.36
N LEU A 233 24.51 -0.66 19.52
CA LEU A 233 23.74 -0.91 20.73
C LEU A 233 22.58 0.07 20.76
N SER A 234 21.35 -0.44 20.73
CA SER A 234 20.13 0.34 20.92
C SER A 234 19.52 0.04 22.27
N GLN A 235 19.31 1.07 23.07
CA GLN A 235 18.60 1.01 24.35
C GLN A 235 17.20 1.62 24.26
N LEU A 236 16.86 2.20 23.10
CA LEU A 236 15.56 2.77 22.85
C LEU A 236 14.49 1.67 22.92
N ARG A 237 13.37 1.94 23.59
CA ARG A 237 12.18 1.07 23.66
C ARG A 237 11.36 1.13 22.36
N LEU A 238 12.01 0.79 21.24
CA LEU A 238 11.39 0.75 19.90
C LEU A 238 10.25 -0.28 19.81
N ASP A 239 10.28 -1.26 20.71
CA ASP A 239 9.36 -2.39 20.88
C ASP A 239 8.17 -2.11 21.80
N GLU A 240 8.27 -1.08 22.65
CA GLU A 240 7.24 -0.72 23.62
C GLU A 240 6.94 0.80 23.60
N PRO A 241 6.57 1.37 22.44
CA PRO A 241 6.20 2.77 22.37
C PRO A 241 4.89 3.05 23.12
N VAL A 242 4.80 4.25 23.70
CA VAL A 242 3.53 4.79 24.18
C VAL A 242 2.61 4.99 22.97
N ALA A 243 1.32 4.70 23.09
CA ALA A 243 0.37 4.77 21.97
C ALA A 243 0.41 6.11 21.21
N ASP A 244 0.52 7.22 21.95
CA ASP A 244 0.63 8.57 21.38
C ASP A 244 1.90 8.80 20.54
N THR A 245 2.97 8.06 20.81
CA THR A 245 4.27 8.23 20.17
C THR A 245 4.54 7.19 19.08
N GLN A 246 3.66 6.20 18.91
CA GLN A 246 3.81 5.09 17.97
C GLN A 246 4.21 5.53 16.56
N ILE A 247 3.60 6.58 16.02
CA ILE A 247 3.92 7.10 14.67
C ILE A 247 5.37 7.59 14.62
N THR A 248 5.79 8.36 15.63
CA THR A 248 7.15 8.88 15.75
C THR A 248 8.16 7.76 15.91
N VAL A 249 7.86 6.77 16.75
CA VAL A 249 8.74 5.60 16.97
C VAL A 249 8.84 4.76 15.70
N ASN A 250 7.73 4.48 15.01
CA ASN A 250 7.76 3.72 13.76
C ASN A 250 8.58 4.43 12.68
N ARG A 251 8.46 5.76 12.58
CA ARG A 251 9.28 6.57 11.68
C ARG A 251 10.77 6.50 12.06
N LEU A 252 11.09 6.63 13.34
CA LEU A 252 12.47 6.50 13.84
C LEU A 252 13.05 5.13 13.51
N THR A 253 12.32 4.05 13.83
CA THR A 253 12.70 2.66 13.55
C THR A 253 12.93 2.47 12.06
N SER A 254 12.02 2.96 11.21
CA SER A 254 12.17 2.85 9.75
C SER A 254 13.44 3.55 9.25
N LEU A 255 13.70 4.78 9.69
CA LEU A 255 14.90 5.53 9.32
C LEU A 255 16.18 4.84 9.80
N LEU A 256 16.18 4.35 11.04
CA LEU A 256 17.33 3.66 11.63
C LEU A 256 17.65 2.35 10.89
N LEU A 257 16.63 1.52 10.64
CA LEU A 257 16.76 0.27 9.90
C LEU A 257 17.24 0.51 8.46
N THR A 258 16.66 1.51 7.79
CA THR A 258 17.08 1.90 6.45
C THR A 258 18.56 2.31 6.46
N ASN A 259 18.99 3.13 7.42
CA ASN A 259 20.39 3.55 7.57
C ASN A 259 21.34 2.42 7.99
N LEU A 260 20.83 1.38 8.65
CA LEU A 260 21.57 0.16 8.93
C LEU A 260 21.82 -0.68 7.65
N GLY A 261 21.08 -0.43 6.57
CA GLY A 261 21.17 -1.18 5.31
C GLY A 261 20.10 -2.26 5.17
N CYS A 262 19.06 -2.22 6.02
CA CYS A 262 17.93 -3.13 5.92
C CYS A 262 16.94 -2.71 4.83
N THR A 263 16.24 -3.69 4.26
CA THR A 263 15.13 -3.49 3.32
C THR A 263 13.80 -3.43 4.06
N LEU A 264 13.00 -2.39 3.79
CA LEU A 264 11.63 -2.26 4.29
C LEU A 264 10.64 -2.41 3.14
N ARG A 265 9.55 -3.14 3.36
CA ARG A 265 8.44 -3.22 2.39
C ARG A 265 7.79 -1.85 2.24
N GLY A 266 7.65 -1.36 1.01
CA GLY A 266 7.03 -0.08 0.71
C GLY A 266 5.56 0.02 1.16
N GLU A 267 5.10 1.24 1.45
CA GLU A 267 3.69 1.54 1.75
C GLU A 267 2.74 1.27 0.58
N GLY A 268 3.28 1.38 -0.64
CA GLY A 268 2.59 1.02 -1.86
C GLY A 268 2.62 -0.49 -2.07
N GLY A 269 2.04 -1.26 -1.15
CA GLY A 269 1.61 -2.60 -1.52
C GLY A 269 0.75 -2.44 -2.77
N ALA A 270 1.09 -3.13 -3.86
CA ALA A 270 0.23 -3.16 -5.03
C ALA A 270 -1.22 -3.46 -4.64
N ALA A 271 -1.47 -4.18 -3.54
CA ALA A 271 -2.78 -4.43 -2.95
C ALA A 271 -3.62 -3.18 -2.62
N PRO A 272 -3.28 -2.23 -1.72
CA PRO A 272 -4.10 -1.02 -1.51
C PRO A 272 -4.31 -0.13 -2.74
N ALA A 273 -3.27 0.03 -3.58
CA ALA A 273 -3.38 0.82 -4.81
C ALA A 273 -4.28 0.13 -5.84
N ARG A 274 -4.12 -1.19 -6.02
CA ARG A 274 -5.00 -2.04 -6.83
C ARG A 274 -6.42 -1.99 -6.31
N ALA A 275 -6.66 -2.23 -5.01
CA ALA A 275 -8.00 -2.20 -4.43
C ALA A 275 -8.72 -0.86 -4.69
N ARG A 276 -8.02 0.27 -4.51
CA ARG A 276 -8.57 1.61 -4.84
C ARG A 276 -8.87 1.75 -6.33
N ARG A 277 -8.00 1.26 -7.20
CA ARG A 277 -8.20 1.28 -8.66
C ARG A 277 -9.35 0.36 -9.10
N LEU A 278 -9.44 -0.85 -8.55
CA LEU A 278 -10.49 -1.82 -8.83
C LEU A 278 -11.88 -1.30 -8.42
N GLN A 279 -11.97 -0.50 -7.36
CA GLN A 279 -13.21 0.18 -6.97
C GLN A 279 -13.65 1.27 -7.96
N GLN A 280 -12.72 1.78 -8.78
CA GLN A 280 -13.03 2.77 -9.81
C GLN A 280 -13.62 2.12 -11.07
N TYR A 281 -13.60 0.81 -11.22
CA TYR A 281 -14.19 0.18 -12.41
C TYR A 281 -15.70 -0.07 -12.26
N GLN A 282 -16.39 -0.05 -13.40
CA GLN A 282 -17.68 -0.67 -13.62
C GLN A 282 -17.45 -1.96 -14.42
N TYR A 283 -17.91 -3.08 -13.88
CA TYR A 283 -17.61 -4.41 -14.43
C TYR A 283 -18.80 -5.03 -15.17
N ALA A 284 -18.50 -5.74 -16.24
CA ALA A 284 -19.43 -6.62 -16.94
C ALA A 284 -18.80 -8.02 -17.07
N THR A 285 -19.38 -9.00 -16.40
CA THR A 285 -18.93 -10.40 -16.50
C THR A 285 -19.33 -11.00 -17.84
N VAL A 286 -18.44 -11.73 -18.48
CA VAL A 286 -18.68 -12.44 -19.73
C VAL A 286 -19.16 -13.86 -19.43
N ASP A 287 -20.22 -14.30 -20.12
CA ASP A 287 -20.69 -15.68 -20.03
C ASP A 287 -19.87 -16.59 -20.93
N LEU A 288 -19.09 -17.48 -20.30
CA LEU A 288 -18.28 -18.47 -21.01
C LEU A 288 -19.03 -19.78 -21.30
N SER A 289 -20.28 -19.93 -20.84
CA SER A 289 -21.05 -21.16 -21.03
C SER A 289 -21.15 -21.67 -22.48
N PRO A 290 -21.20 -20.82 -23.53
CA PRO A 290 -21.23 -21.30 -24.91
C PRO A 290 -19.93 -21.96 -25.37
N HIS A 291 -18.82 -21.69 -24.67
CA HIS A 291 -17.47 -22.14 -25.01
C HIS A 291 -16.89 -23.14 -24.02
N ALA A 292 -17.44 -23.20 -22.80
CA ALA A 292 -16.93 -24.05 -21.73
C ALA A 292 -17.03 -25.54 -22.10
N ASN A 293 -15.95 -26.28 -21.86
CA ASN A 293 -15.80 -27.69 -22.25
C ASN A 293 -15.37 -28.60 -21.08
N ARG A 294 -15.05 -28.04 -19.90
CA ARG A 294 -14.68 -28.78 -18.69
C ARG A 294 -15.48 -28.36 -17.46
N GLY A 295 -15.73 -29.31 -16.57
CA GLY A 295 -16.27 -29.06 -15.22
C GLY A 295 -15.18 -28.68 -14.23
N LEU A 296 -15.58 -28.28 -13.02
CA LEU A 296 -14.63 -28.07 -11.92
C LEU A 296 -14.10 -29.38 -11.32
N ARG A 297 -14.84 -30.48 -11.51
CA ARG A 297 -14.51 -31.86 -11.10
C ARG A 297 -15.04 -32.84 -12.12
N ASP A 298 -14.53 -34.06 -12.08
CA ASP A 298 -15.11 -35.16 -12.87
C ASP A 298 -16.52 -35.50 -12.37
N ASP A 299 -17.42 -35.78 -13.31
CA ASP A 299 -18.71 -36.42 -13.07
C ASP A 299 -18.98 -37.42 -14.19
N PRO A 300 -18.52 -38.69 -14.04
CA PRO A 300 -18.73 -39.73 -15.04
C PRO A 300 -20.20 -40.03 -15.32
N ALA A 301 -21.08 -39.86 -14.32
CA ALA A 301 -22.52 -40.10 -14.48
C ALA A 301 -23.16 -39.05 -15.41
N ALA A 302 -22.62 -37.83 -15.41
CA ALA A 302 -23.00 -36.76 -16.33
C ALA A 302 -22.13 -36.70 -17.62
N GLY A 303 -21.17 -37.63 -17.78
CA GLY A 303 -20.21 -37.60 -18.91
C GLY A 303 -19.32 -36.35 -18.91
N LEU A 304 -19.03 -35.79 -17.74
CA LEU A 304 -18.31 -34.54 -17.57
C LEU A 304 -16.87 -34.81 -17.13
N THR A 305 -15.91 -34.38 -17.95
CA THR A 305 -14.50 -34.31 -17.58
C THR A 305 -14.21 -33.02 -16.82
N GLY A 306 -13.49 -33.14 -15.71
CA GLY A 306 -13.09 -32.09 -14.80
C GLY A 306 -11.85 -31.33 -15.26
N TRP A 307 -11.60 -30.25 -14.54
CA TRP A 307 -10.62 -29.20 -14.77
C TRP A 307 -9.54 -29.49 -15.82
N THR A 308 -8.46 -30.17 -15.45
CA THR A 308 -7.32 -30.51 -16.32
C THR A 308 -7.28 -32.00 -16.69
N ASN A 309 -8.39 -32.72 -16.49
CA ASN A 309 -8.52 -34.18 -16.66
C ASN A 309 -7.58 -35.01 -15.77
N GLN A 310 -7.52 -34.69 -14.47
CA GLN A 310 -6.63 -35.34 -13.49
C GLN A 310 -7.38 -36.01 -12.34
N GLY A 311 -8.65 -36.40 -12.52
CA GLY A 311 -9.43 -37.03 -11.46
C GLY A 311 -9.66 -36.09 -10.28
N GLU A 312 -9.16 -36.48 -9.10
CA GLU A 312 -9.33 -35.70 -7.88
C GLU A 312 -8.42 -34.47 -7.76
N ASN A 313 -7.42 -34.35 -8.63
CA ASN A 313 -6.66 -33.11 -8.76
C ASN A 313 -7.48 -32.12 -9.60
N ASP A 314 -8.40 -31.41 -8.96
CA ASP A 314 -9.40 -30.58 -9.62
C ASP A 314 -9.66 -29.25 -8.88
N MET A 315 -10.65 -28.50 -9.34
CA MET A 315 -11.07 -27.20 -8.78
C MET A 315 -12.44 -27.27 -8.11
N ARG A 316 -12.83 -28.43 -7.54
CA ARG A 316 -14.16 -28.65 -6.93
C ARG A 316 -14.56 -27.64 -5.85
N ALA A 317 -13.57 -27.05 -5.17
CA ALA A 317 -13.77 -26.08 -4.12
C ALA A 317 -14.00 -24.65 -4.64
N LEU A 318 -13.77 -24.40 -5.93
CA LEU A 318 -14.03 -23.08 -6.53
C LEU A 318 -15.55 -22.85 -6.57
N PRO A 319 -16.06 -21.72 -6.01
CA PRO A 319 -17.48 -21.46 -6.01
C PRO A 319 -18.01 -21.14 -7.42
N ILE A 320 -19.24 -21.61 -7.71
CA ILE A 320 -19.92 -21.38 -8.99
C ILE A 320 -20.82 -20.14 -8.96
N GLY A 321 -21.25 -19.68 -10.14
CA GLY A 321 -22.12 -18.52 -10.30
C GLY A 321 -21.35 -17.19 -10.27
N ARG A 322 -22.03 -16.11 -9.89
CA ARG A 322 -21.40 -14.78 -9.77
C ARG A 322 -20.57 -14.73 -8.50
N GLN A 323 -19.25 -14.59 -8.64
CA GLN A 323 -18.30 -14.58 -7.54
C GLN A 323 -17.39 -13.36 -7.64
N THR A 324 -17.07 -12.74 -6.51
CA THR A 324 -16.02 -11.71 -6.46
C THR A 324 -14.74 -12.36 -5.98
N LEU A 325 -13.76 -12.50 -6.89
CA LEU A 325 -12.48 -13.16 -6.64
C LEU A 325 -11.37 -12.12 -6.84
N GLY A 326 -10.55 -11.91 -5.80
CA GLY A 326 -9.54 -10.84 -5.79
C GLY A 326 -10.10 -9.45 -6.11
N ASP A 327 -11.25 -9.10 -5.51
CA ASP A 327 -11.98 -7.82 -5.71
C ASP A 327 -12.55 -7.59 -7.12
N VAL A 328 -12.51 -8.59 -8.01
CA VAL A 328 -13.08 -8.54 -9.36
C VAL A 328 -14.25 -9.53 -9.48
N PRO A 329 -15.42 -9.11 -10.00
CA PRO A 329 -16.53 -10.03 -10.22
C PRO A 329 -16.27 -10.89 -11.46
N PHE A 330 -16.56 -12.19 -11.35
CA PHE A 330 -16.54 -13.18 -12.43
C PHE A 330 -17.84 -14.00 -12.43
N LEU A 331 -18.20 -14.56 -13.58
CA LEU A 331 -19.26 -15.56 -13.71
C LEU A 331 -18.62 -16.92 -13.94
N ILE A 332 -18.67 -17.80 -12.93
CA ILE A 332 -18.15 -19.16 -13.01
C ILE A 332 -19.27 -20.10 -13.44
N GLY A 333 -19.09 -20.78 -14.57
CA GLY A 333 -20.11 -21.64 -15.19
C GLY A 333 -20.41 -22.94 -14.43
N SER A 334 -21.53 -23.57 -14.76
CA SER A 334 -21.92 -24.90 -14.29
C SER A 334 -22.93 -25.53 -15.29
N PRO A 335 -22.88 -26.85 -15.57
CA PRO A 335 -21.93 -27.83 -15.06
C PRO A 335 -20.53 -27.71 -15.68
N LYS A 336 -20.41 -27.08 -16.86
CA LYS A 336 -19.13 -26.73 -17.47
C LYS A 336 -18.72 -25.32 -17.02
N ALA A 337 -17.56 -25.22 -16.40
CA ALA A 337 -17.07 -24.03 -15.72
C ALA A 337 -15.87 -23.39 -16.43
N ALA A 338 -15.14 -24.14 -17.26
CA ALA A 338 -13.91 -23.67 -17.87
C ALA A 338 -13.83 -23.98 -19.37
N VAL A 339 -13.15 -23.11 -20.09
CA VAL A 339 -12.65 -23.34 -21.44
C VAL A 339 -11.22 -23.86 -21.33
N VAL A 340 -10.99 -25.08 -21.77
CA VAL A 340 -9.67 -25.73 -21.78
C VAL A 340 -9.27 -26.00 -23.23
N LEU A 341 -7.99 -25.83 -23.55
CA LEU A 341 -7.48 -26.06 -24.90
C LEU A 341 -6.70 -27.37 -25.00
N TYR A 342 -6.45 -27.77 -26.25
CA TYR A 342 -5.64 -28.93 -26.62
C TYR A 342 -4.33 -29.02 -25.83
N SER A 343 -4.04 -30.21 -25.31
CA SER A 343 -2.75 -30.55 -24.73
C SER A 343 -2.45 -32.04 -24.91
N ILE A 344 -1.17 -32.39 -25.02
CA ILE A 344 -0.75 -33.81 -24.96
C ILE A 344 -0.76 -34.34 -23.52
N SER A 345 -0.79 -33.45 -22.53
CA SER A 345 -0.83 -33.77 -21.09
C SER A 345 -2.23 -34.12 -20.61
N ALA A 346 -2.31 -35.11 -19.72
CA ALA A 346 -3.56 -35.67 -19.19
C ALA A 346 -4.61 -35.99 -20.27
N ASP A 347 -4.15 -36.39 -21.46
CA ASP A 347 -4.98 -36.83 -22.59
C ASP A 347 -6.06 -35.83 -23.07
N ASN A 348 -5.80 -34.52 -22.95
CA ASN A 348 -6.68 -33.46 -23.44
C ASN A 348 -6.57 -33.23 -24.97
N LYS A 349 -6.35 -34.29 -25.76
CA LYS A 349 -6.04 -34.21 -27.20
C LYS A 349 -7.27 -34.02 -28.08
N GLU A 350 -8.46 -34.23 -27.53
CA GLU A 350 -9.74 -34.04 -28.19
C GLU A 350 -10.23 -32.58 -28.15
N LEU A 351 -9.61 -31.77 -27.28
CA LEU A 351 -9.93 -30.36 -27.13
C LEU A 351 -9.43 -29.52 -28.32
N PRO A 352 -10.06 -28.36 -28.60
CA PRO A 352 -9.63 -27.51 -29.69
C PRO A 352 -8.32 -26.80 -29.36
N LYS A 353 -7.49 -26.53 -30.39
CA LYS A 353 -6.27 -25.72 -30.25
C LYS A 353 -6.55 -24.22 -30.10
N GLU A 354 -7.75 -23.79 -30.47
CA GLU A 354 -8.22 -22.43 -30.31
C GLU A 354 -9.73 -22.41 -30.05
N VAL A 355 -10.17 -21.43 -29.27
CA VAL A 355 -11.58 -21.06 -29.12
C VAL A 355 -11.70 -19.61 -29.53
N THR A 356 -12.48 -19.34 -30.57
CA THR A 356 -12.63 -18.00 -31.13
C THR A 356 -13.99 -17.39 -30.81
N GLY A 357 -14.08 -16.06 -30.89
CA GLY A 357 -15.37 -15.38 -30.83
C GLY A 357 -16.01 -15.30 -29.45
N ILE A 358 -15.23 -15.34 -28.35
CA ILE A 358 -15.75 -15.10 -27.00
C ILE A 358 -16.21 -13.64 -26.92
N ARG A 359 -17.52 -13.43 -26.98
CA ARG A 359 -18.12 -12.11 -27.19
C ARG A 359 -17.88 -11.15 -26.02
N ILE A 360 -17.34 -9.96 -26.31
CA ILE A 360 -17.28 -8.82 -25.38
C ILE A 360 -18.37 -7.81 -25.72
N GLY A 361 -18.37 -7.31 -26.96
CA GLY A 361 -19.43 -6.47 -27.52
C GLY A 361 -19.61 -5.10 -26.89
N GLN A 362 -18.57 -4.57 -26.28
CA GLN A 362 -18.60 -3.25 -25.66
C GLN A 362 -17.21 -2.61 -25.65
N ARG A 363 -17.17 -1.32 -25.31
CA ARG A 363 -15.92 -0.63 -24.96
C ARG A 363 -15.50 -1.08 -23.56
N ALA A 364 -14.19 -1.17 -23.35
CA ALA A 364 -13.61 -1.50 -22.05
C ALA A 364 -12.25 -0.81 -21.92
N ASP A 365 -11.94 -0.30 -20.74
CA ASP A 365 -10.61 0.21 -20.39
C ASP A 365 -9.66 -0.94 -20.02
N ALA A 366 -10.21 -2.03 -19.48
CA ALA A 366 -9.46 -3.24 -19.16
C ALA A 366 -10.30 -4.52 -19.37
N LEU A 367 -9.61 -5.64 -19.58
CA LEU A 367 -10.17 -6.98 -19.46
C LEU A 367 -9.46 -7.72 -18.33
N PHE A 368 -10.23 -8.47 -17.55
CA PHE A 368 -9.74 -9.33 -16.47
C PHE A 368 -9.92 -10.78 -16.85
N PHE A 369 -8.81 -11.51 -16.95
CA PHE A 369 -8.78 -12.93 -17.28
C PHE A 369 -8.59 -13.74 -16.02
N LEU A 370 -9.57 -14.55 -15.65
CA LEU A 370 -9.45 -15.54 -14.58
C LEU A 370 -9.00 -16.86 -15.21
N HIS A 371 -7.69 -17.11 -15.18
CA HIS A 371 -7.07 -18.17 -15.95
C HIS A 371 -5.98 -18.90 -15.18
N SER A 372 -5.57 -20.04 -15.72
CA SER A 372 -4.53 -20.87 -15.13
C SER A 372 -3.92 -21.79 -16.18
N MET A 373 -2.98 -22.60 -15.73
CA MET A 373 -2.41 -23.69 -16.50
C MET A 373 -2.00 -24.86 -15.60
N ALA A 374 -1.84 -26.03 -16.22
CA ALA A 374 -1.12 -27.17 -15.64
C ALA A 374 0.04 -27.59 -16.56
N TRP A 375 1.14 -28.06 -15.97
CA TRP A 375 2.40 -28.37 -16.64
C TRP A 375 2.96 -27.15 -17.37
N GLY A 376 3.24 -26.10 -16.59
CA GLY A 376 3.64 -24.80 -17.09
C GLY A 376 4.87 -24.79 -18.00
N ALA A 377 4.73 -24.12 -19.15
CA ALA A 377 5.82 -23.69 -20.02
C ALA A 377 6.05 -22.17 -19.87
N GLU A 378 7.19 -21.65 -20.33
CA GLU A 378 7.48 -20.20 -20.27
C GLU A 378 6.40 -19.35 -20.95
N LYS A 379 5.95 -19.78 -22.13
CA LYS A 379 4.86 -19.18 -22.91
C LYS A 379 3.73 -20.19 -23.08
N PRO A 380 2.80 -20.30 -22.12
CA PRO A 380 1.86 -21.42 -22.07
C PRO A 380 0.71 -21.32 -23.09
N PHE A 381 0.20 -20.11 -23.31
CA PHE A 381 -0.94 -19.83 -24.20
C PHE A 381 -0.97 -18.34 -24.57
N ALA A 382 -1.91 -17.95 -25.43
CA ALA A 382 -2.09 -16.56 -25.83
C ALA A 382 -3.58 -16.23 -26.00
N TYR A 383 -3.87 -14.93 -26.02
CA TYR A 383 -5.15 -14.39 -26.47
C TYR A 383 -4.96 -13.50 -27.69
N ARG A 384 -6.05 -13.25 -28.40
CA ARG A 384 -6.15 -12.19 -29.40
C ARG A 384 -7.43 -11.42 -29.17
N VAL A 385 -7.30 -10.11 -28.94
CA VAL A 385 -8.44 -9.22 -28.70
C VAL A 385 -8.79 -8.55 -30.04
N ASN A 386 -10.00 -8.79 -30.52
CA ASN A 386 -10.48 -8.30 -31.82
C ASN A 386 -11.44 -7.12 -31.62
N TYR A 387 -11.28 -6.05 -32.39
CA TYR A 387 -12.16 -4.87 -32.35
C TYR A 387 -13.18 -4.89 -33.49
N ASP A 388 -14.27 -4.14 -33.34
CA ASP A 388 -15.34 -4.07 -34.36
C ASP A 388 -14.86 -3.46 -35.69
N ASP A 389 -13.79 -2.66 -35.68
CA ASP A 389 -13.19 -2.06 -36.88
C ASP A 389 -12.30 -3.04 -37.67
N GLY A 390 -12.19 -4.30 -37.22
CA GLY A 390 -11.37 -5.35 -37.83
C GLY A 390 -9.91 -5.35 -37.38
N SER A 391 -9.47 -4.38 -36.57
CA SER A 391 -8.14 -4.43 -35.94
C SER A 391 -8.08 -5.45 -34.80
N SER A 392 -6.89 -5.89 -34.41
CA SER A 392 -6.69 -6.84 -33.31
C SER A 392 -5.39 -6.58 -32.57
N VAL A 393 -5.34 -6.94 -31.29
CA VAL A 393 -4.14 -6.91 -30.45
C VAL A 393 -3.81 -8.34 -29.99
N PRO A 394 -2.59 -8.85 -30.27
CA PRO A 394 -2.13 -10.10 -29.69
C PRO A 394 -1.75 -9.89 -28.22
N LEU A 395 -2.04 -10.89 -27.39
CA LEU A 395 -1.71 -10.91 -25.96
C LEU A 395 -1.00 -12.22 -25.64
N GLU A 396 0.33 -12.18 -25.57
CA GLU A 396 1.13 -13.32 -25.14
C GLU A 396 1.16 -13.40 -23.61
N ILE A 397 0.97 -14.59 -23.08
CA ILE A 397 1.00 -14.85 -21.64
C ILE A 397 2.33 -15.49 -21.29
N THR A 398 2.94 -15.05 -20.19
CA THR A 398 4.23 -15.56 -19.68
C THR A 398 4.03 -16.14 -18.29
N ASN A 399 4.55 -17.36 -18.08
CA ASN A 399 4.58 -17.98 -16.76
C ASN A 399 5.49 -17.20 -15.80
N GLY A 400 5.04 -17.02 -14.55
CA GLY A 400 5.70 -16.21 -13.54
C GLY A 400 5.39 -14.71 -13.63
N ARG A 401 4.58 -14.29 -14.62
CA ARG A 401 4.18 -12.89 -14.81
C ARG A 401 2.67 -12.75 -14.93
N GLU A 402 2.10 -13.07 -16.09
CA GLU A 402 0.66 -12.92 -16.32
C GLU A 402 -0.12 -14.15 -15.78
N VAL A 403 0.53 -15.30 -15.66
CA VAL A 403 -0.03 -16.54 -15.11
C VAL A 403 1.04 -17.31 -14.33
N ILE A 404 0.62 -18.22 -13.44
CA ILE A 404 1.48 -19.27 -12.88
C ILE A 404 0.76 -20.63 -12.96
N ASP A 405 1.54 -21.71 -12.85
CA ASP A 405 0.95 -23.05 -12.70
C ASP A 405 0.12 -23.09 -11.42
N TRP A 406 -1.07 -23.68 -11.49
CA TRP A 406 -2.00 -23.76 -10.35
C TRP A 406 -1.45 -24.50 -9.12
N TRP A 407 -0.35 -25.24 -9.28
CA TRP A 407 0.40 -25.90 -8.20
C TRP A 407 1.61 -25.12 -7.69
N ASP A 408 1.99 -24.00 -8.31
CA ASP A 408 3.16 -23.23 -7.89
C ASP A 408 2.86 -22.35 -6.67
N ASP A 409 3.92 -21.96 -5.96
CA ASP A 409 3.83 -21.02 -4.85
C ASP A 409 3.80 -19.57 -5.38
N PRO A 410 2.68 -18.84 -5.26
CA PRO A 410 2.57 -17.48 -5.78
C PRO A 410 3.56 -16.50 -5.15
N ILE A 411 4.10 -16.80 -3.96
CA ILE A 411 5.09 -15.94 -3.27
C ILE A 411 6.36 -15.79 -4.12
N ARG A 412 6.75 -16.83 -4.85
CA ARG A 412 7.97 -16.83 -5.69
C ARG A 412 7.92 -15.83 -6.83
N HIS A 413 6.72 -15.46 -7.26
CA HIS A 413 6.47 -14.61 -8.43
C HIS A 413 5.72 -13.33 -8.07
N ALA A 414 5.59 -13.02 -6.77
CA ALA A 414 4.70 -11.96 -6.30
C ALA A 414 5.00 -10.58 -6.90
N GLU A 415 6.28 -10.23 -7.03
CA GLU A 415 6.73 -8.98 -7.64
C GLU A 415 6.43 -8.94 -9.14
N ALA A 416 6.88 -9.94 -9.89
CA ALA A 416 6.69 -10.02 -11.34
C ALA A 416 5.20 -10.10 -11.74
N MET A 417 4.37 -10.81 -10.97
CA MET A 417 2.93 -10.82 -11.17
C MET A 417 2.31 -9.45 -10.90
N SER A 418 2.70 -8.81 -9.80
CA SER A 418 2.23 -7.47 -9.46
C SER A 418 2.53 -6.46 -10.58
N ASP A 419 3.75 -6.46 -11.10
CA ASP A 419 4.18 -5.58 -12.18
C ASP A 419 3.44 -5.83 -13.49
N ALA A 420 3.10 -7.09 -13.75
CA ALA A 420 2.30 -7.47 -14.92
C ALA A 420 0.81 -7.13 -14.77
N GLY A 421 0.32 -6.82 -13.56
CA GLY A 421 -1.11 -6.65 -13.29
C GLY A 421 -1.84 -7.98 -13.01
N ALA A 422 -1.10 -9.03 -12.65
CA ALA A 422 -1.63 -10.32 -12.21
C ALA A 422 -1.68 -10.44 -10.68
N PHE A 423 -2.60 -11.25 -10.18
CA PHE A 423 -2.74 -11.53 -8.75
C PHE A 423 -3.49 -12.83 -8.48
N VAL A 424 -3.25 -13.40 -7.30
CA VAL A 424 -4.03 -14.54 -6.81
C VAL A 424 -5.46 -14.08 -6.55
N ALA A 425 -6.40 -14.56 -7.36
CA ALA A 425 -7.81 -14.25 -7.23
C ALA A 425 -8.52 -15.22 -6.29
N TRP A 426 -8.04 -16.47 -6.24
CA TRP A 426 -8.58 -17.51 -5.39
C TRP A 426 -7.50 -18.54 -5.01
N THR A 427 -7.63 -19.09 -3.81
CA THR A 427 -6.86 -20.22 -3.31
C THR A 427 -7.80 -21.20 -2.63
N GLY A 428 -7.56 -22.49 -2.79
CA GLY A 428 -8.29 -23.52 -2.05
C GLY A 428 -7.64 -24.88 -2.13
N ASP A 429 -8.30 -25.86 -1.56
CA ASP A 429 -7.77 -27.21 -1.43
C ASP A 429 -8.53 -28.17 -2.35
N ASN A 430 -7.84 -29.22 -2.79
CA ASN A 430 -8.44 -30.42 -3.36
C ASN A 430 -7.82 -31.67 -2.69
N PRO A 431 -8.34 -32.89 -2.93
CA PRO A 431 -7.82 -34.11 -2.32
C PRO A 431 -6.33 -34.40 -2.56
N MET A 432 -5.72 -33.84 -3.61
CA MET A 432 -4.32 -34.08 -4.00
C MET A 432 -3.36 -32.96 -3.59
N ARG A 433 -3.86 -31.73 -3.36
CA ARG A 433 -3.03 -30.55 -3.08
C ARG A 433 -3.78 -29.53 -2.24
N GLN A 434 -3.15 -29.09 -1.16
CA GLN A 434 -3.56 -27.90 -0.41
C GLN A 434 -3.02 -26.64 -1.09
N GLY A 435 -3.83 -25.59 -1.10
CA GLY A 435 -3.45 -24.27 -1.58
C GLY A 435 -3.22 -24.19 -3.09
N VAL A 436 -4.03 -24.88 -3.92
CA VAL A 436 -4.04 -24.61 -5.36
C VAL A 436 -4.52 -23.19 -5.64
N VAL A 437 -4.00 -22.57 -6.69
CA VAL A 437 -4.20 -21.14 -6.96
C VAL A 437 -4.88 -20.90 -8.31
N LEU A 438 -5.65 -19.82 -8.39
CA LEU A 438 -6.24 -19.30 -9.62
C LEU A 438 -5.90 -17.82 -9.75
N ILE A 439 -5.36 -17.44 -10.91
CA ILE A 439 -4.82 -16.11 -11.16
C ILE A 439 -5.85 -15.27 -11.92
N ALA A 440 -6.00 -14.02 -11.49
CA ALA A 440 -6.61 -12.98 -12.31
C ALA A 440 -5.51 -12.10 -12.91
N TYR A 441 -5.56 -11.91 -14.21
CA TYR A 441 -4.68 -11.03 -14.96
C TYR A 441 -5.46 -9.84 -15.51
N GLU A 442 -5.05 -8.62 -15.14
CA GLU A 442 -5.61 -7.39 -15.68
C GLU A 442 -4.84 -6.93 -16.92
N TRP A 443 -5.49 -7.03 -18.07
CA TRP A 443 -5.00 -6.47 -19.31
C TRP A 443 -5.57 -5.08 -19.54
N VAL A 444 -4.69 -4.08 -19.64
CA VAL A 444 -5.08 -2.71 -20.00
C VAL A 444 -5.30 -2.64 -21.52
N ASN A 445 -6.48 -2.20 -21.93
CA ASN A 445 -6.80 -2.06 -23.33
C ASN A 445 -6.04 -0.86 -23.93
N PRO A 446 -5.15 -1.04 -24.93
CA PRO A 446 -4.44 0.06 -25.59
C PRO A 446 -5.37 0.96 -26.41
N HIS A 447 -6.59 0.51 -26.68
CA HIS A 447 -7.59 1.22 -27.48
C HIS A 447 -8.96 1.25 -26.79
N PRO A 448 -9.10 1.93 -25.62
CA PRO A 448 -10.34 1.94 -24.84
C PRO A 448 -11.51 2.61 -25.58
N ALA A 449 -11.18 3.49 -26.53
CA ALA A 449 -12.15 4.14 -27.41
C ALA A 449 -12.68 3.25 -28.55
N LYS A 450 -12.20 2.02 -28.70
CA LYS A 450 -12.71 1.08 -29.70
C LYS A 450 -13.58 0.01 -29.02
N PRO A 451 -14.79 -0.27 -29.52
CA PRO A 451 -15.55 -1.44 -29.07
C PRO A 451 -14.77 -2.72 -29.33
N ILE A 452 -14.60 -3.53 -28.29
CA ILE A 452 -14.02 -4.87 -28.40
C ILE A 452 -15.12 -5.79 -28.91
N ARG A 453 -14.85 -6.45 -30.04
CA ARG A 453 -15.78 -7.41 -30.63
C ARG A 453 -15.78 -8.70 -29.82
N ASP A 454 -14.64 -9.36 -29.76
CA ASP A 454 -14.48 -10.65 -29.13
C ASP A 454 -13.01 -10.92 -28.76
N VAL A 455 -12.80 -11.98 -28.00
CA VAL A 455 -11.49 -12.50 -27.65
C VAL A 455 -11.36 -13.93 -28.16
N ASP A 456 -10.21 -14.25 -28.75
CA ASP A 456 -9.81 -15.61 -29.08
C ASP A 456 -8.83 -16.13 -28.03
N PHE A 457 -8.95 -17.40 -27.64
CA PHE A 457 -8.05 -18.11 -26.72
C PHE A 457 -7.29 -19.20 -27.47
N LEU A 458 -5.96 -19.16 -27.43
CA LEU A 458 -5.06 -19.88 -28.34
C LEU A 458 -4.00 -20.70 -27.60
N THR A 459 -3.72 -21.90 -28.09
CA THR A 459 -2.50 -22.64 -27.74
C THR A 459 -1.25 -22.01 -28.39
N VAL A 460 -0.08 -22.30 -27.84
CA VAL A 460 1.22 -21.86 -28.39
C VAL A 460 2.00 -23.09 -28.87
N GLU A 461 2.18 -23.24 -30.19
CA GLU A 461 2.85 -24.40 -30.77
C GLU A 461 4.32 -24.55 -30.32
N ALA A 462 5.01 -23.44 -30.08
CA ALA A 462 6.42 -23.42 -29.68
C ALA A 462 6.70 -24.15 -28.36
N ASN A 463 5.69 -24.36 -27.50
CA ASN A 463 5.82 -25.13 -26.26
C ASN A 463 5.53 -26.64 -26.42
N GLY A 464 5.33 -27.12 -27.65
CA GLY A 464 5.08 -28.53 -27.96
C GLY A 464 3.71 -29.05 -27.49
N TYR A 465 2.78 -28.15 -27.12
CA TYR A 465 1.46 -28.47 -26.57
C TYR A 465 1.50 -29.26 -25.26
N GLY A 466 2.59 -29.15 -24.49
CA GLY A 466 2.76 -29.83 -23.20
C GLY A 466 1.95 -29.22 -22.05
N THR A 467 1.59 -27.95 -22.15
CA THR A 467 0.79 -27.24 -21.13
C THR A 467 -0.70 -27.45 -21.37
N VAL A 468 -1.51 -27.46 -20.30
CA VAL A 468 -2.97 -27.41 -20.36
C VAL A 468 -3.43 -25.98 -20.06
N PRO A 469 -3.85 -25.18 -21.06
CA PRO A 469 -4.37 -23.83 -20.86
C PRO A 469 -5.80 -23.84 -20.33
N VAL A 470 -6.12 -23.00 -19.34
CA VAL A 470 -7.45 -22.94 -18.73
C VAL A 470 -7.93 -21.49 -18.60
N LEU A 471 -9.13 -21.19 -19.08
CA LEU A 471 -9.86 -19.94 -18.84
C LEU A 471 -11.17 -20.24 -18.10
N ALA A 472 -11.32 -19.72 -16.88
CA ALA A 472 -12.46 -19.97 -16.00
C ALA A 472 -13.43 -18.79 -15.87
N GLY A 473 -12.96 -17.58 -16.21
CA GLY A 473 -13.78 -16.38 -16.18
C GLY A 473 -13.15 -15.26 -17.00
N LEU A 474 -13.99 -14.37 -17.51
CA LEU A 474 -13.58 -13.18 -18.23
C LEU A 474 -14.52 -12.03 -17.84
N THR A 475 -13.94 -10.87 -17.56
CA THR A 475 -14.71 -9.69 -17.14
C THR A 475 -14.18 -8.45 -17.84
N ALA A 476 -15.06 -7.69 -18.47
CA ALA A 476 -14.73 -6.39 -19.03
C ALA A 476 -14.95 -5.29 -17.98
N ALA A 477 -14.10 -4.26 -18.00
CA ALA A 477 -14.14 -3.16 -17.06
C ALA A 477 -14.03 -1.81 -17.76
N VAL A 478 -14.82 -0.85 -17.30
CA VAL A 478 -14.78 0.56 -17.74
C VAL A 478 -14.49 1.43 -16.53
N MET A 479 -13.52 2.32 -16.60
CA MET A 479 -13.20 3.27 -15.54
C MET A 479 -14.40 4.19 -15.32
N ARG A 480 -14.89 4.24 -14.08
CA ARG A 480 -15.76 5.31 -13.60
C ARG A 480 -14.92 6.57 -13.62
N THR A 481 -15.10 7.38 -14.64
CA THR A 481 -14.63 8.76 -14.58
C THR A 481 -15.48 9.46 -13.54
N ASN A 482 -14.91 9.74 -12.38
CA ASN A 482 -15.52 10.65 -11.43
C ASN A 482 -15.22 12.11 -11.80
N GLU A 483 -14.55 12.35 -12.92
CA GLU A 483 -14.25 13.68 -13.44
C GLU A 483 -15.12 13.97 -14.66
N GLY A 484 -15.60 15.20 -14.75
CA GLY A 484 -16.41 15.65 -15.88
C GLY A 484 -16.41 17.15 -16.04
N VAL A 485 -17.12 17.63 -17.05
CA VAL A 485 -17.36 19.06 -17.27
C VAL A 485 -18.82 19.34 -17.01
N VAL A 486 -19.13 20.32 -16.18
CA VAL A 486 -20.51 20.71 -15.91
C VAL A 486 -21.10 21.38 -17.16
N THR A 487 -22.20 20.84 -17.66
CA THR A 487 -22.90 21.34 -18.84
C THR A 487 -24.06 22.25 -18.48
N ASP A 488 -24.72 21.99 -17.36
CA ASP A 488 -25.88 22.77 -16.89
C ASP A 488 -26.09 22.65 -15.38
N VAL A 489 -27.01 23.45 -14.83
CA VAL A 489 -27.42 23.40 -13.41
C VAL A 489 -28.85 22.87 -13.26
N LEU A 490 -29.10 22.14 -12.17
CA LEU A 490 -30.40 21.65 -11.75
C LEU A 490 -30.99 22.62 -10.70
N GLY A 491 -31.28 23.85 -11.12
CA GLY A 491 -31.55 24.97 -10.20
C GLY A 491 -30.34 25.22 -9.31
N THR A 492 -30.51 25.22 -7.98
CA THR A 492 -29.39 25.23 -7.02
C THR A 492 -29.23 23.92 -6.24
N ALA A 493 -29.97 22.86 -6.63
CA ALA A 493 -29.93 21.56 -5.96
C ALA A 493 -28.83 20.62 -6.50
N GLY A 494 -28.29 20.90 -7.68
CA GLY A 494 -27.33 20.01 -8.34
C GLY A 494 -26.86 20.48 -9.70
N VAL A 495 -26.11 19.63 -10.41
CA VAL A 495 -25.51 19.91 -11.72
C VAL A 495 -25.75 18.78 -12.70
N ARG A 496 -25.78 19.13 -13.99
CA ARG A 496 -25.64 18.18 -15.09
C ARG A 496 -24.17 18.15 -15.52
N VAL A 497 -23.56 16.97 -15.51
CA VAL A 497 -22.12 16.79 -15.74
C VAL A 497 -21.91 15.81 -16.88
N LYS A 498 -21.11 16.21 -17.86
CA LYS A 498 -20.62 15.31 -18.91
C LYS A 498 -19.40 14.56 -18.40
N VAL A 499 -19.57 13.26 -18.22
CA VAL A 499 -18.59 12.31 -17.72
C VAL A 499 -18.28 11.33 -18.84
N GLY A 500 -17.06 11.41 -19.40
CA GLY A 500 -16.73 10.70 -20.63
C GLY A 500 -17.68 11.09 -21.78
N THR A 501 -18.43 10.13 -22.31
CA THR A 501 -19.42 10.33 -23.38
C THR A 501 -20.85 10.52 -22.88
N GLU A 502 -21.11 10.33 -21.59
CA GLU A 502 -22.45 10.39 -21.00
C GLU A 502 -22.68 11.70 -20.26
N GLU A 503 -23.93 12.12 -20.22
CA GLU A 503 -24.39 13.26 -19.43
C GLU A 503 -25.22 12.74 -18.26
N ARG A 504 -24.90 13.19 -17.04
CA ARG A 504 -25.52 12.70 -15.80
C ARG A 504 -25.98 13.84 -14.92
N GLU A 505 -27.14 13.66 -14.28
CA GLU A 505 -27.68 14.59 -13.28
C GLU A 505 -27.19 14.20 -11.89
N ILE A 506 -26.55 15.14 -11.19
CA ILE A 506 -25.93 14.93 -9.89
C ILE A 506 -26.51 15.95 -8.91
N TYR A 507 -27.15 15.48 -7.84
CA TYR A 507 -27.68 16.28 -6.75
C TYR A 507 -26.66 16.38 -5.61
N TYR A 508 -26.63 17.55 -4.97
CA TYR A 508 -25.67 17.83 -3.91
C TYR A 508 -26.07 17.15 -2.60
N ILE A 509 -25.18 16.34 -2.04
CA ILE A 509 -25.32 15.83 -0.67
C ILE A 509 -25.40 17.02 0.30
N GLY A 510 -26.35 16.97 1.24
CA GLY A 510 -26.49 17.94 2.33
C GLY A 510 -27.02 19.31 1.91
N THR A 511 -27.51 19.47 0.68
CA THR A 511 -27.99 20.76 0.15
C THR A 511 -29.38 20.62 -0.44
N VAL A 512 -30.28 21.57 -0.14
CA VAL A 512 -31.59 21.71 -0.79
C VAL A 512 -31.58 23.00 -1.62
N GLY A 513 -31.98 22.87 -2.89
CA GLY A 513 -32.08 24.02 -3.80
C GLY A 513 -33.23 24.95 -3.41
N ILE A 514 -33.10 26.23 -3.78
CA ILE A 514 -34.12 27.24 -3.56
C ILE A 514 -35.33 26.92 -4.44
N ARG A 515 -36.54 27.11 -3.89
CA ARG A 515 -37.78 26.88 -4.63
C ARG A 515 -38.04 28.01 -5.65
N PRO A 516 -38.68 27.72 -6.80
CA PRO A 516 -38.95 28.72 -7.84
C PRO A 516 -39.79 29.93 -7.41
N ASP A 517 -40.56 29.81 -6.34
CA ASP A 517 -41.41 30.88 -5.78
C ASP A 517 -40.66 31.86 -4.85
N HIS A 518 -39.40 31.57 -4.51
CA HIS A 518 -38.59 32.46 -3.67
C HIS A 518 -38.11 33.69 -4.46
N PRO A 519 -38.20 34.91 -3.92
CA PRO A 519 -37.74 36.13 -4.60
C PRO A 519 -36.25 36.14 -5.03
N TYR A 520 -35.43 35.29 -4.43
CA TYR A 520 -33.98 35.18 -4.68
C TYR A 520 -33.63 34.06 -5.67
N HIS A 521 -34.61 33.24 -6.07
CA HIS A 521 -34.39 32.03 -6.87
C HIS A 521 -33.59 32.31 -8.15
N ASP A 522 -34.04 33.23 -8.98
CA ASP A 522 -33.41 33.47 -10.30
C ASP A 522 -31.99 34.02 -10.16
N ARG A 523 -31.76 34.86 -9.14
CA ARG A 523 -30.42 35.36 -8.80
C ARG A 523 -29.52 34.23 -8.34
N ALA A 524 -30.03 33.32 -7.52
CA ALA A 524 -29.28 32.18 -7.02
C ALA A 524 -28.92 31.18 -8.12
N VAL A 525 -29.85 30.88 -9.04
CA VAL A 525 -29.60 30.00 -10.18
C VAL A 525 -28.57 30.61 -11.12
N ALA A 526 -28.63 31.92 -11.39
CA ALA A 526 -27.63 32.61 -12.20
C ALA A 526 -26.23 32.57 -11.56
N ALA A 527 -26.13 32.81 -10.25
CA ALA A 527 -24.88 32.73 -9.50
C ALA A 527 -24.30 31.30 -9.48
N HIS A 528 -25.14 30.30 -9.26
CA HIS A 528 -24.74 28.90 -9.33
C HIS A 528 -24.22 28.55 -10.73
N ARG A 529 -24.94 28.92 -11.79
CA ARG A 529 -24.51 28.69 -13.18
C ARG A 529 -23.12 29.29 -13.45
N ALA A 530 -22.88 30.52 -13.01
CA ALA A 530 -21.58 31.19 -13.17
C ALA A 530 -20.44 30.50 -12.40
N LEU A 531 -20.76 29.86 -11.27
CA LEU A 531 -19.80 29.11 -10.46
C LEU A 531 -19.34 27.82 -11.13
N VAL A 532 -20.25 27.08 -11.76
CA VAL A 532 -19.99 25.67 -12.13
C VAL A 532 -20.00 25.38 -13.62
N VAL A 533 -20.81 26.05 -14.44
CA VAL A 533 -20.97 25.66 -15.85
C VAL A 533 -19.68 25.90 -16.64
N GLY A 534 -19.27 24.89 -17.40
CA GLY A 534 -18.00 24.86 -18.14
C GLY A 534 -16.78 24.49 -17.29
N GLN A 535 -16.93 24.37 -15.96
CA GLN A 535 -15.84 23.96 -15.08
C GLN A 535 -15.62 22.45 -15.12
N LYS A 536 -14.35 22.04 -15.02
CA LYS A 536 -14.01 20.66 -14.69
C LYS A 536 -14.33 20.41 -13.23
N VAL A 537 -14.97 19.29 -12.96
CA VAL A 537 -15.36 18.87 -11.61
C VAL A 537 -14.98 17.43 -11.34
N THR A 538 -14.72 17.14 -10.08
CA THR A 538 -14.61 15.79 -9.55
C THR A 538 -15.80 15.49 -8.64
N LEU A 539 -16.47 14.37 -8.92
CA LEU A 539 -17.58 13.81 -8.19
C LEU A 539 -17.04 12.87 -7.12
N ARG A 540 -17.35 13.13 -5.86
CA ARG A 540 -16.94 12.31 -4.74
C ARG A 540 -18.16 11.67 -4.09
N ASP A 541 -18.17 10.34 -4.14
CA ASP A 541 -19.20 9.53 -3.51
C ASP A 541 -19.03 9.46 -1.99
N ASP A 542 -20.13 9.15 -1.34
CA ASP A 542 -20.18 8.76 0.07
C ASP A 542 -21.03 7.47 0.20
N VAL A 543 -21.27 7.00 1.43
CA VAL A 543 -21.90 5.69 1.71
C VAL A 543 -23.20 5.48 0.91
N VAL A 544 -24.04 6.51 0.81
CA VAL A 544 -25.30 6.50 0.06
C VAL A 544 -25.16 7.34 -1.21
N THR A 545 -25.30 6.67 -2.35
CA THR A 545 -25.07 7.25 -3.68
C THR A 545 -26.35 7.67 -4.40
N GLN A 546 -27.53 7.26 -3.92
CA GLN A 546 -28.82 7.68 -4.47
C GLN A 546 -29.81 7.98 -3.33
N ASN A 547 -30.66 8.99 -3.50
CA ASN A 547 -31.74 9.24 -2.55
C ASN A 547 -32.94 8.31 -2.78
N THR A 548 -33.96 8.42 -1.93
CA THR A 548 -35.20 7.64 -2.00
C THR A 548 -35.99 7.83 -3.30
N ALA A 549 -35.77 8.93 -4.04
CA ALA A 549 -36.35 9.19 -5.35
C ALA A 549 -35.51 8.63 -6.51
N GLY A 550 -34.41 7.92 -6.22
CA GLY A 550 -33.50 7.35 -7.23
C GLY A 550 -32.53 8.37 -7.84
N GLN A 551 -32.49 9.60 -7.32
CA GLN A 551 -31.60 10.65 -7.83
C GLN A 551 -30.17 10.44 -7.33
N ARG A 552 -29.19 10.63 -8.22
CA ARG A 552 -27.76 10.44 -7.91
C ARG A 552 -27.24 11.55 -7.02
N LEU A 553 -26.62 11.19 -5.90
CA LEU A 553 -26.03 12.10 -4.92
C LEU A 553 -24.50 12.09 -4.98
N ALA A 554 -23.85 13.25 -4.86
CA ALA A 554 -22.41 13.35 -4.65
C ALA A 554 -21.99 14.67 -3.95
N TYR A 555 -20.76 14.69 -3.44
CA TYR A 555 -20.02 15.93 -3.21
C TYR A 555 -19.32 16.33 -4.51
N VAL A 556 -19.46 17.59 -4.94
CA VAL A 556 -18.90 18.07 -6.21
C VAL A 556 -17.78 19.05 -5.92
N TYR A 557 -16.57 18.76 -6.40
CA TYR A 557 -15.39 19.60 -6.24
C TYR A 557 -15.04 20.26 -7.57
N LEU A 558 -14.70 21.55 -7.55
CA LEU A 558 -14.09 22.22 -8.71
C LEU A 558 -12.63 21.78 -8.87
N GLY A 559 -12.26 21.34 -10.08
CA GLY A 559 -10.94 20.76 -10.37
C GLY A 559 -10.78 19.35 -9.81
N THR A 560 -9.53 18.88 -9.72
CA THR A 560 -9.17 17.49 -9.37
C THR A 560 -8.79 17.30 -7.89
N ASP A 561 -8.61 18.38 -7.13
CA ASP A 561 -8.21 18.34 -5.73
C ASP A 561 -9.43 18.24 -4.81
N ILE A 562 -9.79 17.01 -4.46
CA ILE A 562 -10.92 16.69 -3.57
C ILE A 562 -10.63 16.93 -2.07
N PHE A 563 -9.41 17.33 -1.72
CA PHE A 563 -9.04 17.64 -0.33
C PHE A 563 -9.10 19.15 -0.04
N ASN A 564 -9.20 19.98 -1.09
CA ASN A 564 -9.43 21.41 -0.93
C ASN A 564 -10.92 21.70 -0.73
N VAL A 565 -11.34 21.86 0.53
CA VAL A 565 -12.72 22.21 0.88
C VAL A 565 -13.20 23.53 0.26
N ASN A 566 -12.30 24.45 -0.11
CA ASN A 566 -12.68 25.68 -0.82
C ASN A 566 -13.15 25.41 -2.27
N SER A 567 -12.87 24.22 -2.80
CA SER A 567 -13.37 23.78 -4.10
C SER A 567 -14.71 23.06 -4.00
N LEU A 568 -15.19 22.73 -2.81
CA LEU A 568 -16.45 22.01 -2.60
C LEU A 568 -17.64 22.90 -2.96
N VAL A 569 -18.34 22.54 -4.04
CA VAL A 569 -19.49 23.29 -4.55
C VAL A 569 -20.65 23.22 -3.56
N ASN A 570 -20.93 22.07 -2.95
CA ASN A 570 -21.97 21.90 -1.92
C ASN A 570 -21.83 22.97 -0.81
N ALA A 571 -20.59 23.20 -0.36
CA ALA A 571 -20.29 24.21 0.65
C ALA A 571 -20.55 25.63 0.12
N LYS A 572 -20.14 25.95 -1.11
CA LYS A 572 -20.41 27.26 -1.71
C LYS A 572 -21.90 27.55 -1.84
N ILE A 573 -22.71 26.58 -2.25
CA ILE A 573 -24.16 26.75 -2.35
C ILE A 573 -24.76 27.16 -1.00
N ILE A 574 -24.35 26.49 0.09
CA ILE A 574 -24.83 26.78 1.44
C ILE A 574 -24.25 28.10 1.96
N GLY A 575 -22.94 28.29 1.83
CA GLY A 575 -22.21 29.45 2.38
C GLY A 575 -22.60 30.78 1.76
N ASP A 576 -22.85 30.79 0.44
CA ASP A 576 -23.24 32.00 -0.31
C ASP A 576 -24.77 32.24 -0.27
N GLY A 577 -25.52 31.38 0.42
CA GLY A 577 -26.99 31.47 0.52
C GLY A 577 -27.70 31.21 -0.81
N LEU A 578 -27.12 30.38 -1.68
CA LEU A 578 -27.72 29.92 -2.95
C LEU A 578 -28.61 28.68 -2.75
N GLY A 579 -28.56 28.07 -1.58
CA GLY A 579 -29.38 26.96 -1.14
C GLY A 579 -29.33 26.82 0.38
N GLU A 580 -30.15 25.94 0.92
CA GLU A 580 -30.20 25.68 2.36
C GLU A 580 -29.58 24.32 2.72
N LEU A 581 -29.24 24.17 4.00
CA LEU A 581 -28.78 22.91 4.54
C LEU A 581 -29.88 21.84 4.42
N GLY A 582 -29.55 20.74 3.78
CA GLY A 582 -30.47 19.64 3.44
C GLY A 582 -30.28 18.38 4.26
N ASN A 583 -31.02 17.33 3.88
CA ASN A 583 -30.78 15.98 4.36
C ASN A 583 -29.46 15.43 3.77
N PHE A 584 -28.75 14.66 4.58
CA PHE A 584 -27.53 13.99 4.18
C PHE A 584 -27.75 12.55 3.70
N GLU A 585 -28.95 11.99 3.88
CA GLU A 585 -29.29 10.62 3.44
C GLU A 585 -28.35 9.55 4.05
N GLY A 586 -27.86 9.79 5.27
CA GLY A 586 -26.91 8.89 5.96
C GLY A 586 -25.43 9.13 5.61
N ASN A 587 -25.11 10.13 4.79
CA ASN A 587 -23.74 10.50 4.43
C ASN A 587 -23.13 11.44 5.47
N THR A 588 -21.99 11.07 6.07
CA THR A 588 -21.42 11.83 7.20
C THR A 588 -20.12 12.56 6.87
N ARG A 589 -19.54 12.37 5.68
CA ARG A 589 -18.17 12.81 5.36
C ARG A 589 -17.92 14.30 5.56
N GLU A 590 -18.78 15.16 5.03
CA GLU A 590 -18.65 16.63 5.15
C GLU A 590 -19.76 17.23 6.03
N GLN A 591 -20.52 16.41 6.75
CA GLN A 591 -21.74 16.82 7.43
C GLN A 591 -21.52 17.96 8.41
N MET A 592 -20.58 17.77 9.35
CA MET A 592 -20.27 18.77 10.37
C MET A 592 -19.79 20.11 9.74
N TYR A 593 -19.06 20.05 8.63
CA TYR A 593 -18.58 21.25 7.94
C TYR A 593 -19.74 22.03 7.31
N LEU A 594 -20.61 21.34 6.57
CA LEU A 594 -21.77 21.96 5.92
C LEU A 594 -22.80 22.48 6.93
N GLU A 595 -23.03 21.76 8.03
CA GLU A 595 -23.90 22.20 9.14
C GLU A 595 -23.42 23.54 9.75
N ASN A 596 -22.12 23.63 10.06
CA ASN A 596 -21.52 24.86 10.58
C ASN A 596 -21.63 26.01 9.58
N LEU A 597 -21.40 25.74 8.29
CA LEU A 597 -21.48 26.74 7.26
C LEU A 597 -22.91 27.27 7.06
N GLY A 598 -23.90 26.38 7.10
CA GLY A 598 -25.32 26.75 7.04
C GLY A 598 -25.75 27.63 8.21
N PHE A 599 -25.25 27.36 9.42
CA PHE A 599 -25.46 28.23 10.58
C PHE A 599 -24.88 29.63 10.35
N ILE A 600 -23.64 29.71 9.84
CA ILE A 600 -22.96 31.00 9.58
C ILE A 600 -23.69 31.81 8.49
N ALA A 601 -24.11 31.17 7.40
CA ALA A 601 -24.81 31.83 6.30
C ALA A 601 -26.13 32.48 6.76
N LYS A 602 -26.89 31.78 7.61
CA LYS A 602 -28.12 32.31 8.24
C LYS A 602 -27.83 33.52 9.13
N GLN A 603 -26.82 33.44 9.99
CA GLN A 603 -26.45 34.55 10.89
C GLN A 603 -26.02 35.81 10.13
N ARG A 604 -25.33 35.63 9.00
CA ARG A 604 -24.86 36.73 8.16
C ARG A 604 -25.90 37.25 7.17
N LYS A 605 -27.10 36.65 7.13
CA LYS A 605 -28.14 36.95 6.14
C LYS A 605 -27.62 36.87 4.70
N ALA A 606 -26.79 35.86 4.42
CA ALA A 606 -26.21 35.66 3.09
C ALA A 606 -27.29 35.18 2.10
N GLY A 607 -27.28 35.75 0.89
CA GLY A 607 -28.15 35.34 -0.21
C GLY A 607 -29.63 35.31 0.18
N MET A 608 -30.26 34.14 0.08
CA MET A 608 -31.69 33.95 0.39
C MET A 608 -32.08 34.35 1.82
N TRP A 609 -31.15 34.38 2.78
CA TRP A 609 -31.44 34.74 4.17
C TRP A 609 -31.53 36.26 4.41
N GLY A 610 -31.18 37.06 3.40
CA GLY A 610 -31.23 38.54 3.44
C GLY A 610 -32.39 39.15 2.66
N GLU A 611 -33.14 38.32 1.92
CA GLU A 611 -34.33 38.68 1.14
C GLU A 611 -35.58 38.14 1.86
#